data_AF-A0A7C3YEB2-F1
#
_entry.id   AF-A0A7C3YEB2-F1
#
_cell.length_a   1.000
_cell.length_b   1.000
_cell.length_c   1.000
_cell.angle_alpha   90.00
_cell.angle_beta   90.00
_cell.angle_gamma   90.00
#
_symmetry.space_group_name_H-M   'P 1'
#
loop_
_entity.id
_entity.type
_entity.pdbx_description
1 polymer ?
#
loop_
_entity_poly.entity_id
_entity_poly.type
_entity_poly.pdbx_seq_one_letter_code
_entity_poly.pdbx_strand_id
1 'polypeptide(L)'
;MGKKADSDLLIEKQSLTSQELLLLQGELESRKKSRMVAWLMWLFLGTIGGHRYYLGDRKRGIAFTLFWLLMFALGISLALSARTLTEQLFYAPMAMFMFLSVPAFLALIDAFFINGRVDYRNRHIERELIRKIKAARLTTDQPAL
;
A
#
# COMPACT_ATOMS: atom_id res chain seq x y z
N MET A 1 9.88 8.53 -14.64
CA MET A 1 8.41 8.47 -14.84
C MET A 1 7.61 9.44 -13.96
N GLY A 2 8.10 9.91 -12.80
CA GLY A 2 7.37 10.83 -11.92
C GLY A 2 7.15 12.25 -12.47
N LYS A 3 8.18 12.84 -13.09
CA LYS A 3 8.16 14.26 -13.52
C LYS A 3 7.02 14.61 -14.48
N LYS A 4 6.73 13.74 -15.46
CA LYS A 4 5.62 13.92 -16.40
C LYS A 4 4.25 13.87 -15.69
N ALA A 5 4.08 12.90 -14.81
CA ALA A 5 2.82 12.68 -14.10
C ALA A 5 2.49 13.80 -13.09
N ASP A 6 3.51 14.50 -12.59
CA ASP A 6 3.36 15.69 -11.74
C ASP A 6 3.00 16.92 -12.59
N SER A 7 3.64 17.09 -13.76
CA SER A 7 3.27 18.14 -14.72
C SER A 7 1.80 18.05 -15.16
N ASP A 8 1.34 16.85 -15.54
CA ASP A 8 -0.05 16.65 -15.97
C ASP A 8 -1.05 17.01 -14.86
N LEU A 9 -0.74 16.65 -13.61
CA LEU A 9 -1.58 16.96 -12.44
C LEU A 9 -1.63 18.47 -12.17
N LEU A 10 -0.53 19.19 -12.34
CA LEU A 10 -0.49 20.64 -12.17
C LEU A 10 -1.37 21.35 -13.21
N ILE A 11 -1.31 20.91 -14.48
CA ILE A 11 -2.16 21.44 -15.56
C ILE A 11 -3.64 21.21 -15.23
N GLU A 12 -3.97 20.01 -14.74
CA GLU A 12 -5.35 19.70 -14.32
C GLU A 12 -5.84 20.62 -13.19
N LYS A 13 -4.99 20.94 -12.22
CA LYS A 13 -5.35 21.85 -11.11
C LYS A 13 -5.52 23.30 -11.56
N GLN A 14 -4.70 23.75 -12.51
CA GLN A 14 -4.80 25.11 -13.07
C GLN A 14 -6.11 25.35 -13.82
N SER A 15 -6.75 24.29 -14.33
CA SER A 15 -8.06 24.38 -15.00
C SER A 15 -9.27 24.48 -14.05
N LEU A 16 -9.05 24.45 -12.73
CA LEU A 16 -10.10 24.56 -11.73
C LEU A 16 -10.31 26.02 -11.31
N THR A 17 -11.57 26.36 -11.03
CA THR A 17 -11.92 27.64 -10.41
C THR A 17 -11.48 27.66 -8.94
N SER A 18 -11.44 28.85 -8.34
CA SER A 18 -11.06 29.01 -6.93
C SER A 18 -11.97 28.23 -5.98
N GLN A 19 -13.28 28.19 -6.24
CA GLN A 19 -14.24 27.46 -5.42
C GLN A 19 -14.04 25.93 -5.52
N GLU A 20 -13.80 25.43 -6.73
CA GLU A 20 -13.52 24.01 -6.96
C GLU A 20 -12.18 23.59 -6.37
N LEU A 21 -11.17 24.46 -6.40
CA LEU A 21 -9.88 24.21 -5.79
C LEU A 21 -10.00 24.15 -4.26
N LEU A 22 -10.83 25.00 -3.66
CA LEU A 22 -11.14 24.93 -2.23
C LEU A 22 -11.85 23.62 -1.86
N LEU A 23 -12.84 23.21 -2.66
CA LEU A 23 -13.53 21.92 -2.49
C LEU A 23 -12.57 20.74 -2.64
N LEU A 24 -11.71 20.76 -3.66
CA LEU A 24 -10.69 19.76 -3.89
C LEU A 24 -9.77 19.62 -2.68
N GLN A 25 -9.29 20.74 -2.12
CA GLN A 25 -8.42 20.72 -0.95
C GLN A 25 -9.12 20.11 0.27
N GLY A 26 -10.37 20.47 0.53
CA GLY A 26 -11.16 19.88 1.63
C GLY A 26 -11.33 18.37 1.50
N GLU A 27 -11.71 17.88 0.31
CA GLU A 27 -11.87 16.44 0.05
C GLU A 27 -10.54 15.69 -0.03
N LEU A 28 -9.47 16.35 -0.49
CA LEU A 28 -8.16 15.73 -0.56
C LEU A 28 -7.61 15.49 0.85
N GLU A 29 -7.65 16.49 1.73
CA GLU A 29 -7.15 16.35 3.09
C GLU A 29 -7.91 15.27 3.89
N SER A 30 -9.22 15.10 3.64
CA SER A 30 -10.01 14.03 4.28
C SER A 30 -9.67 12.62 3.76
N ARG A 31 -9.24 12.48 2.49
CA ARG A 31 -9.01 11.17 1.84
C ARG A 31 -7.54 10.76 1.77
N LYS A 32 -6.62 11.71 1.95
CA LYS A 32 -5.18 11.52 1.86
C LYS A 32 -4.70 10.42 2.81
N LYS A 33 -3.80 9.58 2.30
CA LYS A 33 -3.12 8.55 3.08
C LYS A 33 -1.96 9.17 3.84
N SER A 34 -1.89 8.85 5.13
CA SER A 34 -0.83 9.32 6.02
C SER A 34 0.40 8.42 5.92
N ARG A 35 1.58 9.03 5.77
CA ARG A 35 2.86 8.30 5.81
C ARG A 35 3.06 7.64 7.17
N MET A 36 2.73 8.34 8.26
CA MET A 36 2.87 7.81 9.62
C MET A 36 2.04 6.54 9.80
N VAL A 37 0.79 6.53 9.33
CA VAL A 37 -0.06 5.34 9.39
C VAL A 37 0.52 4.20 8.56
N ALA A 38 1.03 4.49 7.35
CA ALA A 38 1.68 3.47 6.52
C ALA A 38 2.92 2.87 7.19
N TRP A 39 3.73 3.68 7.87
CA TRP A 39 4.88 3.24 8.65
C TRP A 39 4.49 2.42 9.88
N LEU A 40 3.43 2.83 10.58
CA LEU A 40 2.90 2.08 11.73
C LEU A 40 2.40 0.70 11.29
N MET A 41 1.66 0.65 10.17
CA MET A 41 1.22 -0.62 9.58
C MET A 41 2.38 -1.46 9.07
N TRP A 42 3.46 -0.85 8.62
CA TRP A 42 4.68 -1.58 8.28
C TRP A 42 5.38 -2.15 9.52
N LEU A 43 5.42 -1.42 10.63
CA LEU A 43 6.06 -1.93 11.85
C LEU A 43 5.34 -3.17 12.40
N PHE A 44 4.01 -3.14 12.49
CA PHE A 44 3.24 -4.24 13.07
C PHE A 44 2.90 -5.36 12.07
N LEU A 45 2.60 -5.00 10.82
CA LEU A 45 2.12 -5.95 9.80
C LEU A 45 3.09 -6.00 8.59
N GLY A 46 4.34 -5.59 8.73
CA GLY A 46 5.31 -5.52 7.63
C GLY A 46 5.62 -6.88 7.01
N THR A 47 5.84 -7.89 7.85
CA THR A 47 6.14 -9.27 7.44
C THR A 47 4.98 -9.96 6.71
N ILE A 48 3.74 -9.61 7.07
CA ILE A 48 2.51 -10.10 6.42
C ILE A 48 2.13 -9.24 5.20
N GLY A 49 2.59 -7.98 5.17
CA GLY A 49 2.33 -7.01 4.09
C GLY A 49 1.14 -6.07 4.32
N GLY A 50 0.70 -5.84 5.57
CA GLY A 50 -0.47 -5.02 5.92
C GLY A 50 -0.50 -3.62 5.31
N HIS A 51 0.65 -2.94 5.30
CA HIS A 51 0.80 -1.60 4.73
C HIS A 51 0.40 -1.53 3.23
N ARG A 52 0.50 -2.63 2.48
CA ARG A 52 0.10 -2.69 1.05
C ARG A 52 -1.41 -2.58 0.88
N TYR A 53 -2.17 -3.20 1.79
CA TYR A 53 -3.64 -3.13 1.77
C TYR A 53 -4.13 -1.71 2.08
N TYR A 54 -3.51 -1.03 3.04
CA TYR A 54 -3.79 0.38 3.35
C TYR A 54 -3.54 1.31 2.15
N LEU A 55 -2.45 1.06 1.43
CA LEU A 55 -2.08 1.80 0.22
C LEU A 55 -2.85 1.34 -1.02
N GLY A 56 -3.87 0.48 -0.89
CA GLY A 56 -4.73 0.03 -1.99
C GLY A 56 -4.03 -0.84 -3.04
N ASP A 57 -2.83 -1.35 -2.75
CA ASP A 57 -2.09 -2.27 -3.63
C ASP A 57 -2.47 -3.72 -3.30
N ARG A 58 -3.77 -4.03 -3.47
CA ARG A 58 -4.37 -5.30 -3.03
C ARG A 58 -3.73 -6.52 -3.70
N LYS A 59 -3.36 -6.43 -4.98
CA LYS A 59 -2.72 -7.53 -5.71
C LYS A 59 -1.38 -7.93 -5.08
N ARG A 60 -0.50 -6.95 -4.85
CA ARG A 60 0.80 -7.22 -4.20
C ARG A 60 0.63 -7.60 -2.73
N GLY A 61 -0.36 -7.02 -2.04
CA GLY A 61 -0.71 -7.40 -0.68
C GLY A 61 -1.05 -8.89 -0.58
N ILE A 62 -1.96 -9.37 -1.43
CA ILE A 62 -2.38 -10.79 -1.46
C ILE A 62 -1.20 -11.70 -1.78
N ALA A 63 -0.39 -11.36 -2.78
CA ALA A 63 0.80 -12.16 -3.14
C ALA A 63 1.77 -12.33 -1.95
N PHE A 64 2.02 -11.25 -1.20
CA PHE A 64 2.88 -11.29 -0.01
C PHE A 64 2.26 -12.10 1.13
N THR A 65 0.96 -11.96 1.38
CA THR A 65 0.26 -12.73 2.41
C THR A 65 0.25 -14.23 2.08
N LEU A 66 0.04 -14.60 0.81
CA LEU A 66 0.12 -16.00 0.37
C LEU A 66 1.54 -16.55 0.48
N PHE A 67 2.56 -15.77 0.12
CA PHE A 67 3.96 -16.16 0.30
C PHE A 67 4.29 -16.40 1.78
N TRP A 68 3.84 -15.51 2.65
CA TRP A 68 4.00 -15.66 4.10
C TRP A 68 3.31 -16.92 4.63
N LEU A 69 2.07 -17.20 4.18
CA LEU A 69 1.35 -18.43 4.55
C LEU A 69 2.04 -19.70 4.04
N LEU A 70 2.60 -19.67 2.83
CA LEU A 70 3.37 -20.77 2.29
C LEU A 70 4.62 -21.04 3.13
N MET A 71 5.40 -20.00 3.45
CA MET A 71 6.58 -20.14 4.32
C MET A 71 6.21 -20.64 5.71
N PHE A 72 5.08 -20.18 6.25
CA PHE A 72 4.56 -20.65 7.53
C PHE A 72 4.22 -22.14 7.50
N ALA A 73 3.47 -22.57 6.48
CA ALA A 73 3.07 -23.96 6.30
C ALA A 73 4.29 -24.89 6.10
N LEU A 74 5.28 -24.46 5.31
CA LEU A 74 6.53 -25.21 5.12
C LEU A 74 7.35 -25.30 6.41
N GLY A 75 7.45 -24.20 7.18
CA GLY A 75 8.14 -24.19 8.46
C GLY A 75 7.49 -25.12 9.49
N ILE A 76 6.16 -25.08 9.60
CA ILE A 76 5.40 -26.02 10.46
C ILE A 76 5.58 -27.46 10.00
N SER A 77 5.45 -27.72 8.69
CA SER A 77 5.62 -29.07 8.12
C SER A 77 7.00 -29.65 8.45
N LEU A 78 8.06 -28.85 8.30
CA LEU A 78 9.43 -29.26 8.66
C LEU A 78 9.57 -29.53 10.17
N ALA A 79 9.02 -28.65 11.02
CA ALA A 79 9.07 -28.83 12.46
C ALA A 79 8.33 -30.10 12.93
N LEU A 80 7.18 -30.41 12.31
CA LEU A 80 6.39 -31.62 12.60
C LEU A 80 7.00 -32.91 12.00
N SER A 81 7.90 -32.79 11.02
CA SER A 81 8.57 -33.95 10.42
C SER A 81 9.62 -34.60 11.34
N ALA A 82 10.05 -33.89 12.39
CA ALA A 82 11.01 -34.38 13.37
C ALA A 82 10.47 -35.62 14.08
N ARG A 83 11.24 -36.70 14.07
CA ARG A 83 10.86 -37.98 14.71
C ARG A 83 11.52 -38.18 16.08
N THR A 84 12.57 -37.41 16.36
CA THR A 84 13.36 -37.51 17.60
C THR A 84 13.51 -36.14 18.26
N LEU A 85 13.78 -36.12 19.57
CA LEU A 85 14.03 -34.87 20.32
C LEU A 85 15.26 -34.13 19.78
N THR A 86 16.28 -34.86 19.33
CA THR A 86 17.48 -34.29 18.72
C THR A 86 17.14 -33.55 17.42
N GLU A 87 16.39 -34.18 16.51
CA GLU A 87 15.93 -33.53 15.27
C GLU A 87 15.06 -32.31 15.56
N GLN A 88 14.17 -32.39 16.54
CA GLN A 88 13.30 -31.28 16.91
C GLN A 88 14.10 -30.06 17.40
N LEU A 89 15.17 -30.30 18.16
CA LEU A 89 16.06 -29.25 18.64
C LEU A 89 16.80 -28.52 17.50
N PHE A 90 17.04 -29.17 16.37
CA PHE A 90 17.66 -28.54 15.19
C PHE A 90 16.63 -27.94 14.22
N TYR A 91 15.53 -28.65 13.93
CA TYR A 91 14.57 -28.23 12.91
C TYR A 91 13.65 -27.09 13.38
N ALA A 92 13.24 -27.06 14.64
CA ALA A 92 12.34 -26.00 15.11
C ALA A 92 13.00 -24.60 15.09
N PRO A 93 14.24 -24.40 15.59
CA PRO A 93 14.91 -23.11 15.48
C PRO A 93 15.21 -22.72 14.03
N MET A 94 15.60 -23.69 13.19
CA MET A 94 15.88 -23.45 11.77
C MET A 94 14.62 -23.02 11.01
N ALA A 95 13.50 -23.72 11.22
CA ALA A 95 12.21 -23.38 10.62
C ALA A 95 11.72 -21.99 11.07
N MET A 96 11.85 -21.70 12.37
CA MET A 96 11.51 -20.38 12.93
C MET A 96 12.38 -19.27 12.33
N PHE A 97 13.69 -19.50 12.23
CA PHE A 97 14.61 -18.54 11.63
C PHE A 97 14.30 -18.28 10.15
N MET A 98 14.08 -19.32 9.35
CA MET A 98 13.71 -19.17 7.93
C MET A 98 12.38 -18.43 7.76
N PHE A 99 11.39 -18.77 8.59
CA PHE A 99 10.06 -18.15 8.56
C PHE A 99 10.08 -16.67 8.93
N LEU A 100 10.92 -16.26 9.88
CA LEU A 100 11.03 -14.86 10.29
C LEU A 100 11.97 -14.05 9.39
N SER A 101 13.14 -14.60 9.05
CA SER A 101 14.21 -13.86 8.35
C SER A 101 13.84 -13.48 6.93
N VAL A 102 13.30 -14.40 6.12
CA VAL A 102 13.02 -14.14 4.70
C VAL A 102 11.93 -13.08 4.53
N PRO A 103 10.74 -13.18 5.16
CA PRO A 103 9.73 -12.13 5.08
C PRO A 103 10.16 -10.83 5.74
N ALA A 104 10.93 -10.88 6.84
CA ALA A 104 11.45 -9.66 7.46
C ALA A 104 12.44 -8.92 6.55
N PHE A 105 13.32 -9.64 5.85
CA PHE A 105 14.24 -9.06 4.88
C PHE A 105 13.50 -8.37 3.73
N LEU A 106 12.46 -9.01 3.18
CA LEU A 106 11.62 -8.38 2.16
C LEU A 106 10.86 -7.16 2.70
N ALA A 107 10.37 -7.23 3.94
CA ALA A 107 9.74 -6.08 4.60
C ALA A 107 10.72 -4.92 4.80
N LEU A 108 12.01 -5.19 5.09
CA LEU A 108 13.03 -4.14 5.16
C LEU A 108 13.25 -3.47 3.80
N ILE A 109 13.29 -4.24 2.70
CA ILE A 109 13.35 -3.67 1.34
C ILE A 109 12.15 -2.75 1.09
N ASP A 110 10.96 -3.14 1.51
CA ASP A 110 9.76 -2.32 1.34
C ASP A 110 9.84 -0.96 2.02
N ALA A 111 10.55 -0.86 3.14
CA ALA A 111 10.64 0.37 3.93
C ALA A 111 11.13 1.55 3.08
N PHE A 112 12.09 1.30 2.17
CA PHE A 112 12.60 2.29 1.22
C PHE A 112 11.53 2.78 0.24
N PHE A 113 10.55 1.94 -0.10
CA PHE A 113 9.52 2.25 -1.09
C PHE A 113 8.19 2.72 -0.48
N ILE A 114 8.03 2.74 0.84
CA ILE A 114 6.76 3.16 1.50
C ILE A 114 6.42 4.59 1.15
N ASN A 115 7.37 5.52 1.32
CA ASN A 115 7.13 6.94 1.10
C ASN A 115 6.67 7.21 -0.35
N GLY A 116 7.38 6.63 -1.33
CA GLY A 116 7.01 6.76 -2.74
C GLY A 116 5.63 6.18 -3.06
N ARG A 117 5.23 5.08 -2.42
CA ARG A 117 3.89 4.48 -2.62
C ARG A 117 2.78 5.31 -1.97
N VAL A 118 3.02 5.93 -0.82
CA VAL A 118 2.07 6.87 -0.20
C VAL A 118 1.84 8.06 -1.13
N ASP A 119 2.91 8.67 -1.63
CA ASP A 119 2.79 9.84 -2.53
C ASP A 119 2.11 9.46 -3.85
N TYR A 120 2.42 8.29 -4.39
CA TYR A 120 1.72 7.76 -5.57
C TYR A 120 0.21 7.59 -5.33
N ARG A 121 -0.18 7.04 -4.19
CA ARG A 121 -1.60 6.84 -3.86
C ARG A 121 -2.32 8.17 -3.64
N ASN A 122 -1.68 9.13 -2.98
CA ASN A 122 -2.24 10.46 -2.76
C ASN A 122 -2.46 11.23 -4.07
N ARG A 123 -1.51 11.16 -5.01
CA ARG A 123 -1.71 11.72 -6.37
C ARG A 123 -2.86 11.06 -7.12
N HIS A 124 -3.05 9.75 -6.95
CA HIS A 124 -4.16 9.04 -7.57
C HIS A 124 -5.51 9.53 -7.03
N ILE A 125 -5.62 9.65 -5.69
CA ILE A 125 -6.80 10.22 -5.02
C ILE A 125 -7.08 11.64 -5.50
N GLU A 126 -6.05 12.48 -5.59
CA GLU A 126 -6.18 13.86 -6.07
C GLU A 126 -6.73 13.92 -7.51
N ARG A 127 -6.22 13.09 -8.43
CA ARG A 127 -6.75 13.00 -9.80
C ARG A 127 -8.20 12.52 -9.84
N GLU A 128 -8.55 11.53 -9.04
CA GLU A 128 -9.93 11.04 -8.97
C GLU A 128 -10.88 12.15 -8.51
N LEU A 129 -10.49 12.95 -7.53
CA LEU A 129 -11.27 14.09 -7.05
C LEU A 129 -11.41 15.18 -8.12
N ILE A 130 -10.33 15.54 -8.80
CA ILE A 130 -10.37 16.51 -9.91
C ILE A 130 -11.33 16.05 -11.00
N ARG A 131 -11.27 14.77 -11.39
CA ARG A 131 -12.19 14.20 -12.40
C ARG A 131 -13.65 14.28 -11.96
N LYS A 132 -13.94 14.00 -10.69
CA LYS A 132 -15.30 14.12 -10.14
C LYS A 132 -15.80 15.55 -10.15
N ILE A 133 -14.96 16.51 -9.76
CA ILE A 133 -15.31 17.95 -9.78
C ILE A 133 -15.59 18.40 -11.22
N LYS A 134 -14.71 18.07 -12.16
CA LYS A 134 -14.92 18.39 -13.59
C LYS A 134 -16.18 17.76 -14.15
N ALA A 135 -16.47 16.51 -13.80
CA ALA A 135 -17.71 15.85 -14.21
C ALA A 135 -18.95 16.56 -13.65
N ALA A 136 -18.93 16.97 -12.38
CA ALA A 136 -20.02 17.73 -11.75
C ALA A 136 -20.23 19.13 -12.37
N ARG A 137 -19.15 19.79 -12.79
CA ARG A 137 -19.23 21.05 -13.54
C ARG A 137 -19.96 20.84 -14.86
N LEU A 138 -19.53 19.84 -15.64
CA LEU A 138 -20.16 19.53 -16.93
C LEU A 138 -21.65 19.24 -16.81
N THR A 139 -22.09 18.56 -15.74
CA THR A 139 -23.51 18.32 -15.49
C THR A 139 -24.29 19.56 -15.07
N THR A 140 -23.63 20.54 -14.44
CA THR A 140 -24.26 21.81 -14.01
C THR A 140 -24.40 22.77 -15.20
N ASP A 141 -23.47 22.70 -16.15
CA ASP A 141 -23.47 23.52 -17.37
C ASP A 141 -24.40 22.99 -18.48
N GLN A 142 -24.99 21.79 -18.33
CA GLN A 142 -25.99 21.30 -19.28
C GLN A 142 -27.34 22.00 -19.04
N PRO A 143 -27.97 22.61 -20.06
CA PRO A 143 -29.32 23.14 -19.92
C PRO A 143 -30.27 21.98 -19.58
N ALA A 144 -31.07 22.14 -18.52
CA ALA A 144 -32.15 21.21 -18.22
C ALA A 144 -33.07 21.13 -19.45
N LEU A 145 -33.11 19.95 -20.09
CA LEU A 145 -34.03 19.65 -21.19
C LEU A 145 -35.48 19.70 -20.73
#